data_AF-A0A085BE32-F1
#
_entry.id   AF-A0A085BE32-F1
#
_cell.length_a   1.000
_cell.length_b   1.000
_cell.length_c   1.000
_cell.angle_alpha   90.00
_cell.angle_beta   90.00
_cell.angle_gamma   90.00
#
_symmetry.space_group_name_H-M   'P 1'
#
loop_
_entity.id
_entity.type
_entity.pdbx_description
1 polymer ?
#
loop_
_entity_poly.entity_id
_entity_poly.type
_entity_poly.pdbx_seq_one_letter_code
_entity_poly.pdbx_strand_id
1 'polypeptide(L)'
;MNTTLKLKGQKLLQWAVQNPKKFFTYSMILLSVSFIGSLIQGVFFPSKTAFKIRPPVLYSASEMSQDPSLNNDKKMGKIISELKTLKIKRDDHALEKEDSLRIDYLFNQYQKLKNGH
;
A
#
# COMPACT_ATOMS: atom_id res chain seq x y z
N MET A 1 -45.30 5.94 0.13
CA MET A 1 -44.37 5.75 -1.00
C MET A 1 -44.39 4.35 -1.64
N ASN A 2 -45.05 3.33 -1.07
CA ASN A 2 -45.02 1.95 -1.60
C ASN A 2 -46.07 1.64 -2.69
N THR A 3 -47.12 2.45 -2.80
CA THR A 3 -48.25 2.20 -3.72
C THR A 3 -47.90 2.52 -5.18
N THR A 4 -47.13 3.58 -5.43
CA THR A 4 -46.71 4.00 -6.77
C THR A 4 -45.72 3.03 -7.43
N LEU A 5 -44.83 2.44 -6.63
CA LEU A 5 -43.83 1.47 -7.09
C LEU A 5 -44.51 0.13 -7.47
N LYS A 6 -45.48 -0.30 -6.66
CA LYS A 6 -46.30 -1.49 -6.94
C LYS A 6 -47.15 -1.31 -8.21
N LEU A 7 -47.74 -0.14 -8.40
CA LEU A 7 -48.53 0.19 -9.59
C LEU A 7 -47.68 0.23 -10.87
N LYS A 8 -46.48 0.83 -10.79
CA LYS A 8 -45.51 0.84 -11.91
C LYS A 8 -45.04 -0.57 -12.26
N GLY A 9 -44.73 -1.40 -11.26
CA GLY A 9 -44.35 -2.79 -11.46
C GLY A 9 -45.44 -3.61 -12.16
N GLN A 10 -46.69 -3.45 -11.74
CA GLN A 10 -47.83 -4.12 -12.38
C GLN A 10 -48.03 -3.67 -13.84
N LYS A 11 -47.87 -2.38 -14.16
CA LYS A 11 -47.93 -1.89 -15.54
C LYS A 11 -46.79 -2.44 -16.41
N LEU A 12 -45.57 -2.54 -15.87
CA LEU A 12 -44.43 -3.14 -16.57
C LEU A 12 -44.66 -4.63 -16.86
N LEU A 13 -45.20 -5.37 -15.89
CA LEU A 13 -45.56 -6.78 -16.06
C LEU A 13 -46.67 -6.96 -17.11
N GLN A 14 -47.73 -6.16 -17.05
CA GLN A 14 -48.80 -6.20 -18.04
C GLN A 14 -48.28 -5.85 -19.45
N TRP A 15 -47.40 -4.87 -19.58
CA TRP A 15 -46.77 -4.52 -20.85
C TRP A 15 -45.88 -5.65 -21.40
N ALA A 16 -45.12 -6.32 -20.53
CA ALA A 16 -44.27 -7.46 -20.90
C ALA A 16 -45.10 -8.63 -21.43
N VAL A 17 -46.24 -8.92 -20.81
CA VAL A 17 -47.17 -9.97 -21.26
C VAL A 17 -47.85 -9.61 -22.58
N GLN A 18 -48.22 -8.34 -22.78
CA GLN A 18 -48.87 -7.88 -24.01
C GLN A 18 -47.92 -7.82 -25.21
N ASN A 19 -46.63 -7.55 -24.99
CA ASN A 19 -45.64 -7.38 -26.06
C ASN A 19 -44.42 -8.30 -25.85
N PRO A 20 -44.59 -9.63 -25.89
CA PRO A 20 -43.53 -10.57 -25.52
C PRO A 20 -42.30 -10.45 -26.43
N LYS A 21 -42.50 -10.29 -27.75
CA LYS A 21 -41.40 -10.16 -28.71
C LYS A 21 -40.48 -8.97 -28.37
N LYS A 22 -41.06 -7.79 -28.09
CA LYS A 22 -40.28 -6.59 -27.76
C LYS A 22 -39.58 -6.75 -26.41
N PHE A 23 -40.24 -7.33 -25.42
CA PHE A 23 -39.65 -7.61 -24.12
C PHE A 23 -38.42 -8.52 -24.22
N PHE A 24 -38.52 -9.59 -25.02
CA PHE A 24 -37.39 -10.47 -25.30
C PHE A 24 -36.26 -9.75 -26.03
N THR A 25 -36.57 -8.92 -27.04
CA THR A 25 -35.55 -8.14 -27.75
C THR A 25 -34.77 -7.20 -26.81
N TYR A 26 -35.47 -6.44 -25.96
CA TYR A 26 -34.79 -5.55 -25.00
C TYR A 26 -33.97 -6.32 -23.96
N SER A 27 -34.51 -7.44 -23.47
CA SER A 27 -33.79 -8.33 -22.55
C SER A 27 -32.54 -8.91 -23.19
N MET A 28 -32.62 -9.31 -24.46
CA MET A 28 -31.50 -9.84 -25.22
C MET A 28 -30.40 -8.78 -25.42
N ILE A 29 -30.78 -7.55 -25.76
CA ILE A 29 -29.85 -6.42 -25.89
C ILE A 29 -29.16 -6.14 -24.55
N LEU A 30 -29.91 -6.07 -23.46
CA LEU A 30 -29.36 -5.83 -22.12
C LEU A 30 -28.39 -6.94 -21.72
N LEU A 31 -28.75 -8.20 -21.97
CA LEU A 31 -27.89 -9.35 -21.70
C LEU A 31 -26.60 -9.28 -22.52
N SER A 32 -26.69 -8.98 -23.82
CA SER A 32 -25.52 -8.83 -24.69
C SER A 32 -24.60 -7.70 -24.22
N VAL A 33 -25.14 -6.53 -23.88
CA VAL A 33 -24.33 -5.40 -23.37
C VAL A 33 -23.68 -5.75 -22.04
N SER A 34 -24.41 -6.39 -21.13
CA SER A 34 -23.86 -6.85 -19.85
C SER A 34 -22.75 -7.89 -20.04
N PHE A 35 -22.91 -8.79 -21.01
CA PHE A 35 -21.92 -9.80 -21.33
C PHE A 35 -20.63 -9.17 -21.87
N ILE A 36 -20.74 -8.23 -22.82
CA ILE A 36 -19.60 -7.47 -23.34
C ILE A 36 -18.91 -6.69 -22.22
N GLY A 37 -19.68 -6.04 -21.34
CA GLY A 37 -19.14 -5.36 -20.15
C GLY A 37 -18.36 -6.30 -19.23
N SER A 38 -18.89 -7.51 -18.99
CA SER A 38 -18.21 -8.53 -18.18
C SER A 38 -16.92 -9.05 -18.83
N LEU A 39 -16.89 -9.16 -20.16
CA LEU A 39 -15.67 -9.54 -20.90
C LEU A 39 -14.59 -8.45 -20.79
N ILE A 40 -14.98 -7.18 -20.98
CA ILE A 40 -14.06 -6.05 -20.82
C ILE A 40 -13.55 -5.98 -19.38
N GLN A 41 -14.42 -6.17 -18.39
CA GLN A 41 -14.01 -6.24 -16.99
C GLN A 41 -13.03 -7.40 -16.75
N GLY A 42 -13.28 -8.58 -17.32
CA GLY A 42 -12.37 -9.73 -17.20
C GLY A 42 -10.99 -9.51 -17.83
N VAL A 43 -10.92 -8.78 -18.96
CA VAL A 43 -9.67 -8.51 -19.69
C VAL A 43 -8.89 -7.34 -19.10
N PHE A 44 -9.55 -6.22 -18.79
CA PHE A 44 -8.90 -4.99 -18.33
C PHE A 44 -8.75 -4.91 -16.81
N PHE A 45 -9.64 -5.56 -16.05
CA PHE A 45 -9.53 -5.69 -14.61
C PHE A 45 -9.32 -7.16 -14.28
N PRO A 46 -8.09 -7.70 -14.45
CA PRO A 46 -7.79 -9.05 -14.00
C PRO A 46 -8.14 -9.10 -12.51
N SER A 47 -9.26 -9.72 -12.18
CA SER A 47 -9.71 -9.81 -10.82
C SER A 47 -8.61 -10.57 -10.10
N LYS A 48 -8.05 -9.98 -9.04
CA LYS A 48 -7.04 -10.61 -8.19
C LYS A 48 -7.66 -11.78 -7.38
N THR A 49 -8.57 -12.52 -8.00
CA THR A 49 -9.33 -13.67 -7.51
C THR A 49 -8.72 -14.99 -7.95
N ALA A 50 -7.63 -14.97 -8.74
CA ALA A 50 -6.68 -16.08 -8.72
C ALA A 50 -6.14 -16.14 -7.30
N PHE A 51 -6.71 -17.05 -6.50
CA PHE A 51 -6.32 -17.44 -5.15
C PHE A 51 -4.95 -16.88 -4.75
N LYS A 52 -4.95 -15.67 -4.18
CA LYS A 52 -3.83 -15.19 -3.38
C LYS A 52 -3.91 -15.91 -2.05
N ILE A 53 -3.67 -17.22 -2.07
CA ILE A 53 -3.17 -17.89 -0.88
C ILE A 53 -1.76 -17.31 -0.73
N ARG A 54 -1.66 -16.14 -0.10
CA ARG A 54 -0.42 -15.74 0.53
C ARG A 54 -0.32 -16.66 1.73
N PRO A 55 0.57 -17.68 1.72
CA PRO A 55 0.83 -18.39 2.95
C PRO A 55 1.17 -17.35 4.02
N PRO A 56 0.66 -17.48 5.25
CA PRO A 56 1.07 -16.59 6.32
C PRO A 56 2.59 -16.67 6.39
N VAL A 57 3.25 -15.51 6.36
CA VAL A 57 4.68 -15.44 6.58
C VAL A 57 4.95 -15.99 7.98
N LEU A 58 5.44 -17.22 8.02
CA LEU A 58 5.96 -17.82 9.23
C LEU A 58 7.23 -17.06 9.55
N TYR A 59 7.10 -16.03 10.39
CA TYR A 59 8.15 -15.25 11.03
C TYR A 59 9.47 -15.26 10.26
N SER A 60 9.46 -14.70 9.05
CA SER A 60 10.71 -14.35 8.38
C SER A 60 11.17 -13.03 8.97
N ALA A 61 12.24 -13.07 9.77
CA ALA A 61 12.91 -11.89 10.31
C ALA A 61 13.32 -10.85 9.24
N SER A 62 13.17 -11.19 7.95
CA SER A 62 13.38 -10.30 6.82
C SER A 62 12.19 -9.39 6.47
N GLU A 63 10.94 -9.70 6.84
CA GLU A 63 9.78 -8.82 6.55
C GLU A 63 9.59 -7.68 7.56
N MET A 64 10.47 -7.57 8.57
CA MET A 64 10.61 -6.36 9.38
C MET A 64 11.64 -5.38 8.81
N SER A 65 11.95 -5.47 7.52
CA SER A 65 12.72 -4.44 6.82
C SER A 65 11.76 -3.37 6.28
N GLN A 66 11.26 -2.54 7.19
CA GLN A 66 11.23 -1.11 6.84
C GLN A 66 12.64 -0.80 6.36
N ASP A 67 12.74 -0.44 5.08
CA ASP A 67 13.96 -0.20 4.32
C ASP A 67 15.18 0.05 5.23
N PRO A 68 16.16 -0.88 5.31
CA PRO A 68 17.31 -0.70 6.19
C PRO A 68 18.02 0.63 5.92
N SER A 69 17.88 1.20 4.71
CA SER A 69 18.33 2.56 4.38
C SER A 69 17.69 3.63 5.29
N LEU A 70 16.36 3.64 5.45
CA LEU A 70 15.66 4.66 6.25
C LEU A 70 16.05 4.62 7.73
N ASN A 71 16.27 3.42 8.27
CA ASN A 71 16.72 3.27 9.66
C ASN A 71 18.21 3.62 9.82
N ASN A 72 19.04 3.27 8.83
CA ASN A 72 20.45 3.63 8.81
C ASN A 72 20.65 5.14 8.70
N ASP A 73 19.86 5.84 7.88
CA ASP A 73 19.88 7.31 7.76
C ASP A 73 19.54 8.00 9.08
N LYS A 74 18.53 7.48 9.80
CA LYS A 74 18.16 7.99 11.13
C LYS A 74 19.27 7.77 12.17
N LYS A 75 19.90 6.60 12.18
CA LYS A 75 21.05 6.30 13.07
C LYS A 75 22.26 7.16 12.72
N MET A 76 22.53 7.34 11.43
CA MET A 76 23.61 8.16 10.92
C MET A 76 23.43 9.64 11.31
N GLY A 77 22.20 10.16 11.20
CA GLY A 77 21.85 11.50 11.66
C GLY A 77 22.08 11.71 13.16
N LYS A 78 21.76 10.70 13.99
CA LYS A 78 22.03 10.75 15.43
C LYS A 78 23.53 10.83 15.73
N ILE A 79 24.35 10.01 15.07
CA ILE A 79 25.81 10.03 15.24
C ILE A 79 26.40 11.38 14.85
N ILE A 80 25.97 11.97 13.73
CA ILE A 80 26.43 13.31 13.31
C ILE A 80 26.07 14.37 14.36
N SER A 81 24.87 14.30 14.95
CA SER A 81 24.44 15.25 15.97
C SER A 81 25.29 15.17 17.24
N GLU A 82 25.66 13.95 17.67
CA GLU A 82 26.55 13.74 18.82
C GLU A 82 27.97 14.23 18.53
N LEU A 83 28.53 13.91 17.36
CA LEU A 83 29.84 14.41 16.95
C LEU A 83 29.89 15.94 16.84
N LYS A 84 28.80 16.58 16.42
CA LYS A 84 28.69 18.06 16.39
C LYS A 84 28.75 18.65 17.79
N THR A 85 28.09 18.04 18.77
CA THR A 85 28.14 18.47 20.17
C THR A 85 29.55 18.32 20.75
N LEU A 86 30.23 17.20 20.45
CA LEU A 86 31.61 16.98 20.87
C LEU A 86 32.58 17.96 20.20
N LYS A 87 32.31 18.37 18.96
CA LYS A 87 33.05 19.44 18.28
C LYS A 87 32.89 20.80 18.99
N ILE A 88 31.68 21.14 19.42
CA ILE A 88 31.43 22.37 20.20
C ILE A 88 32.20 22.33 21.53
N LYS A 89 32.20 21.20 22.24
CA LYS A 89 32.99 21.03 23.47
C LYS A 89 34.50 21.17 23.24
N ARG A 90 35.01 20.66 22.10
CA ARG A 90 36.41 20.85 21.70
C ARG A 90 36.72 22.34 21.49
N ASP A 91 35.84 23.05 20.81
CA ASP A 91 36.00 24.47 20.52
C ASP A 91 35.92 25.32 21.81
N ASP A 92 35.25 24.80 22.85
CA ASP A 92 35.18 25.37 24.21
C ASP A 92 36.31 24.87 25.15
N HIS A 93 37.33 24.18 24.61
CA HIS A 93 38.46 23.59 25.36
C HIS A 93 38.11 22.61 26.51
N ALA A 94 36.87 22.13 26.58
CA ALA A 94 36.36 21.24 27.62
C ALA A 94 36.37 19.75 27.23
N LEU A 95 37.25 19.35 26.31
CA LEU A 95 37.28 17.98 25.78
C LEU A 95 38.09 17.05 26.70
N GLU A 96 37.45 16.02 27.22
CA GLU A 96 38.11 15.01 28.07
C GLU A 96 38.66 13.83 27.26
N LYS A 97 39.57 13.05 27.86
CA LYS A 97 40.13 11.84 27.21
C LYS A 97 39.05 10.80 26.91
N GLU A 98 38.00 10.73 27.72
CA GLU A 98 36.84 9.85 27.50
C GLU A 98 36.05 10.26 26.26
N ASP A 99 35.90 11.57 26.02
CA ASP A 99 35.25 12.11 24.83
C ASP A 99 36.05 11.75 23.56
N SER A 100 37.38 11.63 23.64
CA SER A 100 38.20 11.19 22.51
C SER A 100 37.91 9.75 22.10
N LEU A 101 37.83 8.83 23.07
CA LEU A 101 37.46 7.43 22.81
C LEU A 101 36.03 7.33 22.24
N ARG A 102 35.12 8.19 22.72
CA ARG A 102 33.74 8.26 22.25
C ARG A 102 33.66 8.73 20.79
N ILE A 103 34.48 9.71 20.41
CA ILE A 103 34.58 10.20 19.02
C ILE A 103 35.02 9.06 18.09
N ASP A 104 36.06 8.31 18.44
CA ASP A 104 36.56 7.20 17.62
C ASP A 104 35.50 6.09 17.45
N TYR A 105 34.81 5.75 18.55
CA TYR A 105 33.72 4.79 18.52
C TYR A 105 32.57 5.24 17.59
N LEU A 106 32.12 6.49 17.73
CA LEU A 106 31.04 7.06 16.93
C LEU A 106 31.43 7.16 15.45
N PHE A 107 32.67 7.54 15.16
CA PHE A 107 33.19 7.63 13.80
C PHE A 107 33.27 6.26 13.12
N ASN A 108 33.74 5.23 13.83
CA ASN A 108 33.77 3.87 13.31
C ASN A 108 32.34 3.33 13.03
N GLN A 109 31.40 3.60 13.94
CA GLN A 109 29.99 3.22 13.73
C GLN A 109 29.38 3.91 12.50
N TYR A 110 29.70 5.20 12.30
CA TYR A 110 29.29 5.95 11.11
C TYR A 110 29.83 5.32 9.82
N GLN A 111 31.12 4.94 9.79
CA GLN A 111 31.72 4.31 8.62
C GLN A 111 31.08 2.97 8.27
N LYS A 112 30.79 2.14 9.27
CA LYS A 112 30.10 0.85 9.07
C LYS A 112 28.70 1.03 8.49
N LEU A 113 27.95 2.01 8.99
CA LEU A 113 26.62 2.36 8.48
C LEU A 113 26.66 2.90 7.04
N LYS A 114 27.72 3.64 6.68
CA LYS A 114 27.89 4.22 5.33
C LYS A 114 28.37 3.19 4.29
N ASN A 115 29.27 2.29 4.69
CA ASN A 115 29.94 1.37 3.75
C ASN A 115 29.33 -0.04 3.73
N GLY A 116 28.37 -0.34 4.61
CA GLY A 116 27.67 -1.62 4.63
C GLY A 116 28.51 -2.83 5.07
N HIS A 117 29.68 -2.60 5.67
CA HIS A 117 30.62 -3.60 6.19
C HIS A 117 30.97 -3.32 7.65
#